data_AF-A0A920EF88-F1
#
_entry.id   AF-A0A920EF88-F1
#
_cell.length_a   1.000
_cell.length_b   1.000
_cell.length_c   1.000
_cell.angle_alpha   90.00
_cell.angle_beta   90.00
_cell.angle_gamma   90.00
#
_symmetry.space_group_name_H-M   'P 1'
#
loop_
_entity.id
_entity.type
_entity.pdbx_description
1 polymer ?
#
loop_
_entity_poly.entity_id
_entity_poly.type
_entity_poly.pdbx_seq_one_letter_code
_entity_poly.pdbx_strand_id
1 'polypeptide(L)'
;MDINSKLKLKIKSNRKAIFELDAKIEENRSKIEELRSSSERDNASIARNYTAAFYGNHHLTNRNTEEIFKNRIAILNNMEVEGEIEVGFRETMINMANIDYFTHRAEVNQEIIDINQKLSEVNSLLIEINRAIMARNEKSVKFNRRNLDINKRFLDGEFHPSKATLTANNKRSKDNEERCLKLSKAADRNKNKIEKLKKLGQVNAANVLKNSIEISKRRSQITENQEEVISDQKQIASTIFN
;
A
#
# COMPACT_ATOMS: atom_id res chain seq x y z
N MET A 1 -49.72 -33.82 -12.02
CA MET A 1 -49.04 -33.25 -10.84
C MET A 1 -49.81 -32.03 -10.36
N ASP A 2 -50.38 -32.10 -9.15
CA ASP A 2 -51.08 -31.00 -8.47
C ASP A 2 -50.22 -29.72 -8.44
N ILE A 3 -50.83 -28.55 -8.65
CA ILE A 3 -50.15 -27.24 -8.68
C ILE A 3 -49.45 -26.97 -7.34
N ASN A 4 -50.00 -27.44 -6.22
CA ASN A 4 -49.33 -27.36 -4.91
C ASN A 4 -48.06 -28.22 -4.85
N SER A 5 -48.03 -29.36 -5.53
CA SER A 5 -46.84 -30.23 -5.63
C SER A 5 -45.71 -29.55 -6.43
N LYS A 6 -46.05 -28.83 -7.52
CA LYS A 6 -45.07 -28.06 -8.31
C LYS A 6 -44.43 -26.92 -7.52
N LEU A 7 -45.21 -26.16 -6.74
CA LEU A 7 -44.67 -25.08 -5.90
C LEU A 7 -43.73 -25.62 -4.80
N LYS A 8 -44.09 -26.73 -4.14
CA LYS A 8 -43.23 -27.38 -3.14
C LYS A 8 -41.85 -27.75 -3.71
N LEU A 9 -41.82 -28.30 -4.93
CA LEU A 9 -40.57 -28.62 -5.63
C LEU A 9 -39.73 -27.37 -5.93
N LYS A 10 -40.36 -26.28 -6.40
CA LYS A 10 -39.66 -25.00 -6.64
C LYS A 10 -39.08 -24.41 -5.36
N ILE A 11 -39.83 -24.46 -4.25
CA ILE A 11 -39.32 -24.00 -2.94
C ILE A 11 -38.11 -24.84 -2.51
N LYS A 12 -38.16 -26.17 -2.67
CA LYS A 12 -37.01 -27.05 -2.37
C LYS A 12 -35.81 -26.72 -3.25
N SER A 13 -36.03 -26.46 -4.54
CA SER A 13 -34.99 -26.03 -5.48
C SER A 13 -34.38 -24.68 -5.08
N ASN A 14 -35.19 -23.67 -4.75
CA ASN A 14 -34.70 -22.38 -4.26
C ASN A 14 -33.87 -22.55 -2.98
N ARG A 15 -34.32 -23.36 -2.01
CA ARG A 15 -33.56 -23.64 -0.78
C ARG A 15 -32.20 -24.27 -1.06
N LYS A 16 -32.14 -25.24 -1.97
CA LYS A 16 -30.87 -25.85 -2.41
C LYS A 16 -29.95 -24.79 -3.04
N ALA A 17 -30.47 -23.99 -3.97
CA ALA A 17 -29.70 -22.94 -4.63
C ALA A 17 -29.21 -21.86 -3.65
N ILE A 18 -30.01 -21.50 -2.64
CA ILE A 18 -29.62 -20.57 -1.58
C ILE A 18 -28.47 -21.16 -0.75
N PHE A 19 -28.57 -22.44 -0.36
CA PHE A 19 -27.54 -23.11 0.43
C PHE A 19 -26.19 -23.19 -0.32
N GLU A 20 -26.23 -23.56 -1.60
CA GLU A 20 -25.02 -23.57 -2.45
C GLU A 20 -24.44 -22.16 -2.67
N LEU A 21 -25.32 -21.16 -2.82
CA LEU A 21 -24.92 -19.76 -2.97
C LEU A 21 -24.26 -19.22 -1.71
N ASP A 22 -24.78 -19.55 -0.53
CA ASP A 22 -24.23 -19.15 0.76
C ASP A 22 -22.78 -19.62 0.91
N ALA A 23 -22.52 -20.91 0.63
CA ALA A 23 -21.17 -21.47 0.63
C ALA A 23 -20.21 -20.74 -0.33
N LYS A 24 -20.67 -20.39 -1.54
CA LYS A 24 -19.85 -19.61 -2.50
C LYS A 24 -19.56 -18.18 -2.01
N ILE A 25 -20.53 -17.53 -1.39
CA ILE A 25 -20.39 -16.16 -0.88
C ILE A 25 -19.42 -16.16 0.31
N GLU A 26 -19.53 -17.12 1.23
CA GLU A 26 -18.64 -17.24 2.38
C GLU A 26 -17.21 -17.66 1.98
N GLU A 27 -17.04 -18.54 0.98
CA GLU A 27 -15.70 -18.85 0.41
C GLU A 27 -15.04 -17.56 -0.11
N ASN A 28 -15.77 -16.76 -0.89
CA ASN A 28 -15.27 -15.49 -1.40
C ASN A 28 -14.96 -14.51 -0.27
N ARG A 29 -15.81 -14.43 0.75
CA ARG A 29 -15.61 -13.54 1.91
C ARG A 29 -14.32 -13.87 2.64
N SER A 30 -14.11 -15.13 3.00
CA SER A 30 -12.88 -15.60 3.67
C SER A 30 -11.63 -15.23 2.88
N LYS A 31 -11.64 -15.45 1.56
CA LYS A 31 -10.52 -15.08 0.69
C LYS A 31 -10.30 -13.56 0.59
N ILE A 32 -11.37 -12.76 0.59
CA ILE A 32 -11.25 -11.29 0.62
C ILE A 32 -10.61 -10.81 1.93
N GLU A 33 -10.97 -11.42 3.06
CA GLU A 33 -10.37 -11.12 4.37
C GLU A 33 -8.88 -11.51 4.42
N GLU A 34 -8.50 -12.68 3.87
CA GLU A 34 -7.09 -13.10 3.70
C GLU A 34 -6.29 -12.11 2.84
N LEU A 35 -6.86 -11.68 1.70
CA LEU A 35 -6.25 -10.69 0.83
C LEU A 35 -6.02 -9.37 1.55
N ARG A 36 -7.04 -8.88 2.28
CA ARG A 36 -6.94 -7.62 3.02
C ARG A 36 -5.85 -7.67 4.08
N SER A 37 -5.81 -8.75 4.87
CA SER A 37 -4.78 -8.97 5.89
C SER A 37 -3.38 -8.99 5.27
N SER A 38 -3.20 -9.65 4.14
CA SER A 38 -1.91 -9.69 3.45
C SER A 38 -1.50 -8.32 2.92
N SER A 39 -2.40 -7.57 2.29
CA SER A 39 -2.12 -6.21 1.83
C SER A 39 -1.80 -5.23 2.97
N GLU A 40 -2.44 -5.36 4.13
CA GLU A 40 -2.12 -4.52 5.29
C GLU A 40 -0.74 -4.84 5.88
N ARG A 41 -0.34 -6.12 5.91
CA ARG A 41 1.02 -6.53 6.30
C ARG A 41 2.08 -5.99 5.34
N ASP A 42 1.80 -6.04 4.04
CA ASP A 42 2.68 -5.47 3.02
C ASP A 42 2.83 -3.95 3.21
N ASN A 43 1.72 -3.23 3.40
CA ASN A 43 1.74 -1.78 3.66
C ASN A 43 2.58 -1.41 4.90
N ALA A 44 2.44 -2.15 5.99
CA ALA A 44 3.25 -1.94 7.19
C ALA A 44 4.75 -2.18 6.91
N SER A 45 5.07 -3.19 6.09
CA SER A 45 6.44 -3.48 5.70
C SER A 45 7.02 -2.44 4.75
N ILE A 46 6.21 -1.93 3.81
CA ILE A 46 6.59 -0.79 2.94
C ILE A 46 6.89 0.45 3.78
N ALA A 47 6.06 0.78 4.78
CA ALA A 47 6.30 1.91 5.67
C ALA A 47 7.62 1.77 6.46
N ARG A 48 7.94 0.55 6.93
CA ARG A 48 9.23 0.24 7.56
C ARG A 48 10.40 0.43 6.58
N ASN A 49 10.29 -0.10 5.36
CA ASN A 49 11.31 0.04 4.33
C ASN A 49 11.55 1.51 3.97
N TYR A 50 10.48 2.28 3.75
CA TYR A 50 10.56 3.72 3.51
C TYR A 50 11.31 4.45 4.63
N THR A 51 10.96 4.16 5.89
CA THR A 51 11.61 4.77 7.05
C THR A 51 13.11 4.44 7.08
N ALA A 52 13.46 3.18 6.86
CA ALA A 52 14.86 2.73 6.84
C ALA A 52 15.66 3.34 5.67
N ALA A 53 15.06 3.46 4.49
CA ALA A 53 15.71 4.04 3.31
C ALA A 53 15.90 5.56 3.45
N PHE A 54 14.85 6.30 3.84
CA PHE A 54 14.87 7.76 3.86
C PHE A 54 15.48 8.32 5.15
N TYR A 55 14.83 8.13 6.30
CA TYR A 55 15.37 8.65 7.56
C TYR A 55 16.67 7.95 7.97
N GLY A 56 16.82 6.71 7.53
CA GLY A 56 18.00 5.95 7.82
C GLY A 56 19.14 6.20 6.84
N ASN A 57 19.07 5.55 5.67
CA ASN A 57 20.20 5.47 4.75
C ASN A 57 20.54 6.86 4.19
N HIS A 58 19.53 7.59 3.70
CA HIS A 58 19.74 8.89 3.08
C HIS A 58 20.35 9.93 4.05
N HIS A 59 19.94 9.97 5.33
CA HIS A 59 20.59 10.85 6.31
C HIS A 59 22.07 10.51 6.55
N LEU A 60 22.42 9.22 6.65
CA LEU A 60 23.83 8.84 6.80
C LEU A 60 24.64 9.15 5.54
N THR A 61 24.10 8.86 4.35
CA THR A 61 24.77 9.18 3.08
C THR A 61 25.04 10.68 2.97
N ASN A 62 24.05 11.53 3.23
CA ASN A 62 24.23 12.98 3.16
C ASN A 62 25.26 13.47 4.19
N ARG A 63 25.26 12.90 5.40
CA ARG A 63 26.27 13.20 6.41
C ARG A 63 27.68 12.83 5.89
N ASN A 64 27.86 11.64 5.34
CA ASN A 64 29.16 11.25 4.78
C ASN A 64 29.59 12.22 3.67
N THR A 65 28.69 12.61 2.75
CA THR A 65 28.96 13.61 1.72
C THR A 65 29.40 14.95 2.29
N GLU A 66 28.72 15.44 3.34
CA GLU A 66 29.07 16.68 4.03
C GLU A 66 30.46 16.60 4.67
N GLU A 67 30.77 15.49 5.33
CA GLU A 67 32.07 15.31 5.98
C GLU A 67 33.21 15.16 4.95
N ILE A 68 32.99 14.44 3.84
CA ILE A 68 33.96 14.37 2.72
C ILE A 68 34.24 15.77 2.16
N PHE A 69 33.20 16.58 1.99
CA PHE A 69 33.35 17.96 1.53
C PHE A 69 34.16 18.79 2.53
N LYS A 70 33.85 18.73 3.84
CA LYS A 70 34.59 19.43 4.89
C LYS A 70 36.06 19.01 4.93
N ASN A 71 36.34 17.71 4.80
CA ASN A 71 37.69 17.17 4.73
C ASN A 71 38.46 17.80 3.57
N ARG A 72 37.87 17.83 2.37
CA ARG A 72 38.48 18.46 1.18
C ARG A 72 38.77 19.93 1.40
N ILE A 73 37.84 20.68 1.98
CA ILE A 73 38.05 22.11 2.28
C ILE A 73 39.15 22.31 3.32
N ALA A 74 39.22 21.46 4.36
CA ALA A 74 40.29 21.51 5.35
C ALA A 74 41.67 21.26 4.71
N ILE A 75 41.78 20.28 3.82
CA ILE A 75 43.02 20.00 3.06
C ILE A 75 43.43 21.21 2.23
N LEU A 76 42.50 21.74 1.42
CA LEU A 76 42.80 22.85 0.51
C LEU A 76 43.19 24.11 1.28
N ASN A 77 42.47 24.47 2.35
CA ASN A 77 42.75 25.69 3.13
C ASN A 77 44.12 25.69 3.82
N ASN A 78 44.66 24.52 4.15
CA ASN A 78 45.95 24.38 4.82
C ASN A 78 47.07 23.95 3.86
N MET A 79 46.82 23.95 2.55
CA MET A 79 47.84 23.67 1.55
C MET A 79 48.85 24.82 1.52
N GLU A 80 50.12 24.51 1.74
CA GLU A 80 51.23 25.43 1.55
C GLU A 80 51.33 25.80 0.06
N VAL A 81 51.44 27.11 -0.21
CA VAL A 81 51.48 27.66 -1.56
C VAL A 81 52.46 28.83 -1.61
N GLU A 82 53.24 28.91 -2.67
CA GLU A 82 54.22 29.97 -2.91
C GLU A 82 53.92 30.74 -4.19
N GLY A 83 53.91 32.07 -4.09
CA GLY A 83 53.62 32.95 -5.21
C GLY A 83 52.16 32.92 -5.68
N GLU A 84 51.84 33.81 -6.62
CA GLU A 84 50.44 34.07 -7.03
C GLU A 84 49.80 32.88 -7.78
N ILE A 85 50.60 32.09 -8.50
CA ILE A 85 50.10 30.98 -9.32
C ILE A 85 49.57 29.85 -8.41
N GLU A 86 50.32 29.45 -7.39
CA GLU A 86 49.91 28.38 -6.48
C GLU A 86 48.74 28.81 -5.58
N VAL A 87 48.72 30.07 -5.14
CA VAL A 87 47.55 30.66 -4.47
C VAL A 87 46.33 30.57 -5.38
N GLY A 88 46.44 30.98 -6.65
CA GLY A 88 45.36 30.88 -7.62
C GLY A 88 44.87 29.43 -7.82
N PHE A 89 45.79 28.46 -7.81
CA PHE A 89 45.42 27.04 -7.87
C PHE A 89 44.58 26.62 -6.65
N ARG A 90 45.02 26.94 -5.43
CA ARG A 90 44.26 26.61 -4.21
C ARG A 90 42.87 27.22 -4.21
N GLU A 91 42.76 28.53 -4.50
CA GLU A 91 41.47 29.23 -4.49
C GLU A 91 40.52 28.68 -5.57
N THR A 92 41.03 28.35 -6.76
CA THR A 92 40.20 27.76 -7.82
C THR A 92 39.77 26.33 -7.49
N MET A 93 40.60 25.54 -6.82
CA MET A 93 40.24 24.20 -6.32
C MET A 93 39.17 24.27 -5.22
N ILE A 94 39.23 25.27 -4.32
CA ILE A 94 38.18 25.51 -3.32
C ILE A 94 36.85 25.86 -4.00
N ASN A 95 36.88 26.74 -5.01
CA ASN A 95 35.69 27.09 -5.76
C ASN A 95 35.08 25.86 -6.46
N MET A 96 35.92 25.04 -7.11
CA MET A 96 35.48 23.80 -7.76
C MET A 96 34.84 22.85 -6.75
N ALA A 97 35.46 22.64 -5.58
CA ALA A 97 34.90 21.78 -4.53
C ALA A 97 33.53 22.26 -4.04
N ASN A 98 33.34 23.58 -3.90
CA ASN A 98 32.04 24.16 -3.54
C ASN A 98 31.00 23.94 -4.64
N ILE A 99 31.37 24.19 -5.90
CA ILE A 99 30.48 24.00 -7.06
C ILE A 99 30.05 22.53 -7.17
N ASP A 100 30.96 21.58 -7.05
CA ASP A 100 30.66 20.14 -7.08
C ASP A 100 29.67 19.76 -5.97
N TYR A 101 29.93 20.22 -4.73
CA TYR A 101 29.07 19.95 -3.59
C TYR A 101 27.66 20.55 -3.76
N PHE A 102 27.55 21.80 -4.22
CA PHE A 102 26.25 22.43 -4.47
C PHE A 102 25.51 21.81 -5.65
N THR A 103 26.22 21.39 -6.69
CA THR A 103 25.63 20.67 -7.83
C THR A 103 25.00 19.38 -7.35
N HIS A 104 25.75 18.55 -6.62
CA HIS A 104 25.24 17.31 -6.05
C HIS A 104 24.03 17.55 -5.13
N ARG A 105 24.07 18.59 -4.27
CA ARG A 105 22.93 18.92 -3.40
C ARG A 105 21.70 19.36 -4.18
N ALA A 106 21.86 20.12 -5.27
CA ALA A 106 20.75 20.53 -6.11
C ALA A 106 20.08 19.32 -6.78
N GLU A 107 20.88 18.38 -7.28
CA GLU A 107 20.39 17.12 -7.87
C GLU A 107 19.63 16.29 -6.83
N VAL A 108 20.21 16.07 -5.65
CA VAL A 108 19.56 15.32 -4.57
C VAL A 108 18.23 15.99 -4.16
N ASN A 109 18.20 17.31 -4.03
CA ASN A 109 16.96 18.04 -3.70
C ASN A 109 15.88 17.81 -4.76
N GLN A 110 16.24 17.83 -6.05
CA GLN A 110 15.30 17.56 -7.13
C GLN A 110 14.73 16.14 -7.04
N GLU A 111 15.58 15.14 -6.80
CA GLU A 111 15.13 13.76 -6.61
C GLU A 111 14.20 13.59 -5.39
N ILE A 112 14.50 14.29 -4.29
CA ILE A 112 13.64 14.28 -3.09
C ILE A 112 12.29 14.94 -3.36
N ILE A 113 12.23 16.00 -4.17
CA ILE A 113 10.97 16.61 -4.60
C ILE A 113 10.12 15.59 -5.36
N ASP A 114 10.71 14.86 -6.31
CA ASP A 114 10.00 13.84 -7.10
C ASP A 114 9.49 12.69 -6.22
N ILE A 115 10.23 12.31 -5.18
CA ILE A 115 9.79 11.32 -4.20
C ILE A 115 8.61 11.86 -3.37
N ASN A 116 8.66 13.12 -2.93
CA ASN A 116 7.56 13.74 -2.17
C ASN A 116 6.28 13.90 -3.00
N GLN A 117 6.41 14.13 -4.31
CA GLN A 117 5.28 14.12 -5.23
C GLN A 117 4.59 12.75 -5.23
N LYS A 118 5.35 11.66 -5.34
CA LYS A 118 4.80 10.29 -5.26
C LYS A 118 4.15 9.99 -3.91
N LEU A 119 4.70 10.47 -2.80
CA LEU A 119 4.08 10.32 -1.47
C LEU A 119 2.74 11.05 -1.38
N SER A 120 2.63 12.22 -2.00
CA SER A 120 1.38 12.99 -2.05
C SER A 120 0.30 12.26 -2.86
N GLU A 121 0.69 11.60 -3.95
CA GLU A 121 -0.21 10.73 -4.73
C GLU A 121 -0.68 9.51 -3.92
N VAL A 122 0.22 8.85 -3.20
CA VAL A 122 -0.14 7.73 -2.30
C VAL A 122 -1.14 8.18 -1.23
N ASN A 123 -0.91 9.34 -0.60
CA ASN A 123 -1.82 9.90 0.40
C ASN A 123 -3.22 10.15 -0.19
N SER A 124 -3.29 10.67 -1.42
CA SER A 124 -4.55 10.89 -2.12
C SER A 124 -5.31 9.58 -2.35
N LEU A 125 -4.61 8.53 -2.79
CA LEU A 125 -5.19 7.20 -2.97
C LEU A 125 -5.68 6.58 -1.66
N LEU A 126 -4.96 6.76 -0.55
CA LEU A 126 -5.40 6.29 0.78
C LEU A 126 -6.68 7.00 1.24
N ILE A 127 -6.81 8.30 0.97
CA ILE A 127 -8.03 9.07 1.25
C ILE A 127 -9.20 8.55 0.40
N GLU A 128 -8.97 8.28 -0.87
CA GLU A 128 -10.00 7.70 -1.76
C GLU A 128 -10.48 6.33 -1.28
N ILE A 129 -9.56 5.46 -0.85
CA ILE A 129 -9.88 4.16 -0.25
C ILE A 129 -10.78 4.35 0.99
N ASN A 130 -10.43 5.28 1.87
CA ASN A 130 -11.24 5.57 3.07
C ASN A 130 -12.65 6.04 2.70
N ARG A 131 -12.78 6.95 1.74
CA ARG A 131 -14.09 7.42 1.23
C ARG A 131 -14.91 6.27 0.65
N ALA A 132 -14.29 5.36 -0.10
CA ALA A 132 -14.97 4.19 -0.66
C ALA A 132 -15.49 3.24 0.44
N ILE A 133 -14.70 3.01 1.49
CA ILE A 133 -15.10 2.22 2.67
C ILE A 133 -16.29 2.87 3.37
N MET A 134 -16.25 4.18 3.62
CA MET A 134 -17.35 4.91 4.25
C MET A 134 -18.64 4.82 3.42
N ALA A 135 -18.55 5.00 2.09
CA ALA A 135 -19.69 4.87 1.19
C ALA A 135 -20.28 3.44 1.21
N ARG A 136 -19.44 2.40 1.30
CA ARG A 136 -19.90 1.01 1.45
C ARG A 136 -20.59 0.78 2.80
N ASN A 137 -20.06 1.35 3.87
CA ASN A 137 -20.64 1.23 5.20
C ASN A 137 -22.02 1.89 5.27
N GLU A 138 -22.17 3.07 4.66
CA GLU A 138 -23.48 3.74 4.56
C GLU A 138 -24.52 2.88 3.83
N LYS A 139 -24.13 2.24 2.72
CA LYS A 139 -25.01 1.29 2.01
C LYS A 139 -25.45 0.13 2.89
N SER A 140 -24.56 -0.35 3.77
CA SER A 140 -24.84 -1.44 4.70
C SER A 140 -25.81 -0.99 5.80
N VAL A 141 -25.61 0.20 6.37
CA VAL A 141 -26.55 0.80 7.34
C VAL A 141 -27.93 0.99 6.71
N LYS A 142 -28.01 1.51 5.48
CA LYS A 142 -29.27 1.66 4.73
C LYS A 142 -29.95 0.31 4.47
N PHE A 143 -29.20 -0.73 4.12
CA PHE A 143 -29.72 -2.08 3.98
C PHE A 143 -30.28 -2.60 5.32
N ASN A 144 -29.52 -2.48 6.41
CA ASN A 144 -29.94 -2.94 7.73
C ASN A 144 -31.20 -2.21 8.19
N ARG A 145 -31.28 -0.89 8.04
CA ARG A 145 -32.46 -0.08 8.39
C ARG A 145 -33.72 -0.53 7.64
N ARG A 146 -33.61 -0.79 6.34
CA ARG A 146 -34.74 -1.31 5.54
C ARG A 146 -35.21 -2.69 6.01
N ASN A 147 -34.28 -3.58 6.36
CA ASN A 147 -34.66 -4.91 6.85
C ASN A 147 -35.23 -4.87 8.27
N LEU A 148 -34.75 -3.97 9.13
CA LEU A 148 -35.35 -3.73 10.45
C LEU A 148 -36.81 -3.23 10.32
N ASP A 149 -37.07 -2.33 9.38
CA ASP A 149 -38.43 -1.86 9.08
C ASP A 149 -39.34 -2.99 8.58
N ILE A 150 -38.85 -3.81 7.64
CA ILE A 150 -39.57 -5.01 7.18
C ILE A 150 -39.86 -5.96 8.34
N ASN A 151 -38.90 -6.19 9.23
CA ASN A 151 -39.08 -7.04 10.40
C ASN A 151 -40.14 -6.49 11.36
N LYS A 152 -40.18 -5.17 11.59
CA LYS A 152 -41.25 -4.55 12.40
C LYS A 152 -42.63 -4.80 11.79
N ARG A 153 -42.77 -4.58 10.48
CA ARG A 153 -44.02 -4.85 9.76
C ARG A 153 -44.45 -6.33 9.83
N PHE A 154 -43.51 -7.27 9.89
CA PHE A 154 -43.81 -8.68 10.17
C PHE A 154 -44.36 -8.88 11.59
N LEU A 155 -43.72 -8.27 12.60
CA LEU A 155 -44.15 -8.35 14.00
C LEU A 155 -45.51 -7.69 14.23
N ASP A 156 -45.79 -6.59 13.53
CA ASP A 156 -47.05 -5.85 13.59
C ASP A 156 -48.20 -6.56 12.84
N GLY A 157 -47.93 -7.73 12.24
CA GLY A 157 -48.94 -8.56 11.58
C GLY A 157 -49.34 -8.09 10.17
N GLU A 158 -48.62 -7.14 9.58
CA GLU A 158 -48.89 -6.66 8.22
C GLU A 158 -48.78 -7.81 7.20
N PHE A 159 -47.78 -8.67 7.39
CA PHE A 159 -47.52 -9.85 6.57
C PHE A 159 -48.05 -11.14 7.23
N HIS A 160 -49.36 -11.34 7.20
CA HIS A 160 -49.99 -12.53 7.78
C HIS A 160 -50.15 -13.69 6.76
N PRO A 161 -49.84 -14.96 7.10
CA PRO A 161 -49.98 -16.10 6.18
C PRO A 161 -51.39 -16.30 5.61
N SER A 162 -52.44 -15.92 6.34
CA SER A 162 -53.83 -16.00 5.84
C SER A 162 -54.11 -15.13 4.61
N LYS A 163 -53.26 -14.13 4.34
CA LYS A 163 -53.33 -13.27 3.13
C LYS A 163 -52.52 -13.84 1.95
N ALA A 164 -51.88 -15.00 2.10
CA ALA A 164 -51.04 -15.57 1.05
C ALA A 164 -51.87 -16.12 -0.10
N THR A 165 -51.44 -15.86 -1.34
CA THR A 165 -52.06 -16.42 -2.55
C THR A 165 -51.06 -17.30 -3.30
N LEU A 166 -51.57 -18.32 -3.96
CA LEU A 166 -50.77 -19.23 -4.79
C LEU A 166 -50.04 -18.48 -5.90
N THR A 167 -50.67 -17.48 -6.52
CA THR A 167 -50.07 -16.62 -7.55
C THR A 167 -48.89 -15.83 -7.00
N ALA A 168 -49.03 -15.16 -5.86
CA ALA A 168 -47.95 -14.41 -5.23
C ALA A 168 -46.79 -15.31 -4.80
N ASN A 169 -47.08 -16.50 -4.29
CA ASN A 169 -46.05 -17.48 -3.91
C ASN A 169 -45.27 -18.01 -5.11
N ASN A 170 -45.96 -18.34 -6.21
CA ASN A 170 -45.30 -18.75 -7.45
C ASN A 170 -44.42 -17.64 -8.04
N LYS A 171 -44.91 -16.39 -8.04
CA LYS A 171 -44.13 -15.23 -8.47
C LYS A 171 -42.86 -15.08 -7.63
N ARG A 172 -43.00 -15.04 -6.30
CA ARG A 172 -41.84 -14.94 -5.38
C ARG A 172 -40.84 -16.07 -5.57
N SER A 173 -41.30 -17.31 -5.78
CA SER A 173 -40.41 -18.45 -6.02
C SER A 173 -39.63 -18.33 -7.33
N LYS A 174 -40.27 -17.85 -8.41
CA LYS A 174 -39.61 -17.55 -9.68
C LYS A 174 -38.59 -16.41 -9.52
N ASP A 175 -38.99 -15.31 -8.86
CA ASP A 175 -38.10 -14.17 -8.62
C ASP A 175 -36.87 -14.58 -7.80
N ASN A 176 -37.05 -15.46 -6.80
CA ASN A 176 -35.94 -16.01 -6.02
C ASN A 176 -35.00 -16.86 -6.86
N GLU A 177 -35.52 -17.71 -7.74
CA GLU A 177 -34.72 -18.51 -8.67
C GLU A 177 -33.84 -17.63 -9.57
N GLU A 178 -34.43 -16.62 -10.20
CA GLU A 178 -33.71 -15.68 -11.05
C GLU A 178 -32.64 -14.90 -10.29
N ARG A 179 -32.93 -14.50 -9.04
CA ARG A 179 -31.98 -13.82 -8.17
C ARG A 179 -30.82 -14.73 -7.75
N CYS A 180 -31.10 -15.97 -7.37
CA CYS A 180 -30.06 -16.96 -7.05
C CYS A 180 -29.10 -17.16 -8.24
N LEU A 181 -29.64 -17.28 -9.46
CA LEU A 181 -28.82 -17.43 -10.66
C LEU A 181 -27.92 -16.21 -10.90
N LYS A 182 -28.47 -14.99 -10.79
CA LYS A 182 -27.72 -13.75 -10.93
C LYS A 182 -26.61 -13.63 -9.86
N LEU A 183 -26.92 -13.98 -8.62
CA LEU A 183 -25.98 -13.94 -7.50
C LEU A 183 -24.88 -15.00 -7.65
N SER A 184 -25.19 -16.22 -8.09
CA SER A 184 -24.14 -17.22 -8.37
C SER A 184 -23.16 -16.72 -9.43
N LYS A 185 -23.66 -16.18 -10.56
CA LYS A 185 -22.79 -15.60 -11.59
C LYS A 185 -21.95 -14.43 -11.08
N ALA A 186 -22.47 -13.65 -10.12
CA ALA A 186 -21.71 -12.60 -9.47
C ALA A 186 -20.62 -13.18 -8.54
N ALA A 187 -20.94 -14.20 -7.76
CA ALA A 187 -19.99 -14.90 -6.89
C ALA A 187 -18.84 -15.53 -7.70
N ASP A 188 -19.14 -16.17 -8.83
CA ASP A 188 -18.12 -16.79 -9.69
C ASP A 188 -17.20 -15.70 -10.33
N ARG A 189 -17.77 -14.56 -10.76
CA ARG A 189 -16.98 -13.41 -11.24
C ARG A 189 -16.10 -12.82 -10.13
N ASN A 190 -16.62 -12.72 -8.91
CA ASN A 190 -15.86 -12.22 -7.77
C ASN A 190 -14.71 -13.17 -7.42
N LYS A 191 -14.93 -14.48 -7.41
CA LYS A 191 -13.88 -15.49 -7.23
C LYS A 191 -12.71 -15.27 -8.20
N ASN A 192 -13.00 -15.10 -9.49
CA ASN A 192 -11.96 -14.85 -10.49
C ASN A 192 -11.19 -13.55 -10.25
N LYS A 193 -11.84 -12.50 -9.73
CA LYS A 193 -11.17 -11.24 -9.37
C LYS A 193 -10.29 -11.42 -8.14
N ILE A 194 -10.78 -12.12 -7.11
CA ILE A 194 -10.05 -12.44 -5.88
C ILE A 194 -8.76 -13.20 -6.23
N GLU A 195 -8.83 -14.23 -7.06
CA GLU A 195 -7.63 -15.02 -7.43
C GLU A 195 -6.59 -14.19 -8.20
N LYS A 196 -7.03 -13.25 -9.06
CA LYS A 196 -6.13 -12.30 -9.73
C LYS A 196 -5.44 -11.37 -8.74
N LEU A 197 -6.19 -10.83 -7.78
CA LEU A 197 -5.65 -9.98 -6.72
C LEU A 197 -4.69 -10.74 -5.80
N LYS A 198 -4.95 -12.03 -5.55
CA LYS A 198 -4.05 -12.89 -4.78
C LYS A 198 -2.67 -13.02 -5.42
N LYS A 199 -2.64 -13.28 -6.72
CA LYS A 199 -1.38 -13.36 -7.49
C LYS A 199 -0.63 -12.03 -7.47
N LEU A 200 -1.33 -10.91 -7.62
CA LEU A 200 -0.72 -9.58 -7.52
C LEU A 200 -0.14 -9.33 -6.11
N GLY A 201 -0.89 -9.68 -5.06
CA GLY A 201 -0.42 -9.57 -3.67
C GLY A 201 0.86 -10.38 -3.41
N GLN A 202 0.96 -11.59 -3.97
CA GLN A 202 2.18 -12.41 -3.86
C GLN A 202 3.40 -11.75 -4.52
N VAL A 203 3.22 -11.17 -5.70
CA VAL A 203 4.29 -10.43 -6.38
C VAL A 203 4.70 -9.19 -5.57
N ASN A 204 3.73 -8.46 -5.03
CA ASN A 204 4.00 -7.29 -4.19
C ASN A 204 4.78 -7.68 -2.94
N ALA A 205 4.35 -8.71 -2.20
CA ALA A 205 5.04 -9.19 -1.01
C ALA A 205 6.50 -9.59 -1.30
N ALA A 206 6.76 -10.27 -2.42
CA ALA A 206 8.12 -10.62 -2.84
C ALA A 206 8.98 -9.37 -3.13
N ASN A 207 8.40 -8.36 -3.79
CA ASN A 207 9.09 -7.09 -4.06
C ASN A 207 9.38 -6.31 -2.78
N VAL A 208 8.46 -6.30 -1.80
CA VAL A 208 8.67 -5.66 -0.50
C VAL A 208 9.83 -6.30 0.25
N LEU A 209 9.92 -7.64 0.23
CA LEU A 209 11.04 -8.36 0.84
C LEU A 209 12.36 -8.05 0.13
N LYS A 210 12.39 -8.10 -1.21
CA LYS A 210 13.58 -7.76 -2.00
C LYS A 210 14.07 -6.35 -1.69
N ASN A 211 13.15 -5.39 -1.60
CA ASN A 211 13.45 -4.01 -1.27
C ASN A 211 14.05 -3.89 0.15
N SER A 212 13.53 -4.62 1.14
CA SER A 212 14.09 -4.64 2.50
C SER A 212 15.55 -5.14 2.51
N ILE A 213 15.85 -6.20 1.74
CA ILE A 213 17.21 -6.75 1.63
C ILE A 213 18.15 -5.73 1.00
N GLU A 214 17.71 -5.07 -0.07
CA GLU A 214 18.52 -4.06 -0.76
C GLU A 214 18.82 -2.86 0.12
N ILE A 215 17.84 -2.37 0.89
CA ILE A 215 18.03 -1.28 1.84
C ILE A 215 19.07 -1.65 2.90
N SER A 216 19.02 -2.88 3.42
CA SER A 216 20.01 -3.38 4.38
C SER A 216 21.41 -3.47 3.76
N LYS A 217 21.53 -3.96 2.52
CA LYS A 217 22.82 -4.02 1.82
C LYS A 217 23.41 -2.61 1.64
N ARG A 218 22.60 -1.65 1.20
CA ARG A 218 23.02 -0.25 1.06
C ARG A 218 23.43 0.36 2.39
N ARG A 219 22.76 -0.01 3.50
CA ARG A 219 23.17 0.44 4.83
C ARG A 219 24.61 0.05 5.14
N SER A 220 24.99 -1.20 4.91
CA SER A 220 26.35 -1.68 5.15
C SER A 220 27.38 -0.87 4.37
N GLN A 221 27.12 -0.63 3.08
CA GLN A 221 28.02 0.18 2.24
C GLN A 221 28.16 1.63 2.73
N ILE A 222 27.07 2.23 3.23
CA ILE A 222 27.10 3.58 3.80
C ILE A 222 27.93 3.61 5.09
N THR A 223 27.82 2.56 5.92
CA THR A 223 28.63 2.43 7.13
C THR A 223 30.11 2.23 6.80
N GLU A 224 30.44 1.39 5.83
CA GLU A 224 31.82 1.21 5.33
C GLU A 224 32.40 2.55 4.85
N ASN A 225 31.64 3.31 4.05
CA ASN A 225 32.07 4.64 3.62
C ASN A 225 32.21 5.62 4.80
N GLN A 226 31.40 5.50 5.84
CA GLN A 226 31.54 6.33 7.05
C GLN A 226 32.87 6.04 7.76
N GLU A 227 33.31 4.78 7.80
CA GLU A 227 34.60 4.40 8.38
C GLU A 227 35.77 4.99 7.59
N GLU A 228 35.69 4.99 6.26
CA GLU A 228 36.67 5.65 5.38
C GLU A 228 36.75 7.16 5.66
N VAL A 229 35.60 7.83 5.78
CA VAL A 229 35.53 9.27 6.09
C VAL A 229 36.18 9.58 7.44
N ILE A 230 35.95 8.74 8.46
CA ILE A 230 36.58 8.91 9.77
C ILE A 230 38.09 8.67 9.70
N SER A 231 38.53 7.70 8.90
CA SER A 231 39.96 7.46 8.69
C SER A 231 40.64 8.65 8.01
N ASP A 232 40.00 9.22 6.99
CA ASP A 232 40.45 10.42 6.29
C ASP A 232 40.55 11.61 7.26
N GLN A 233 39.54 11.82 8.11
CA GLN A 233 39.57 12.84 9.17
C GLN A 233 40.75 12.69 10.11
N LYS A 234 41.07 11.46 10.55
CA LYS A 234 42.21 11.19 11.42
C LYS A 234 43.53 11.50 10.72
N GLN A 235 43.66 11.13 9.46
CA GLN A 235 44.86 11.39 8.67
C GLN A 235 45.06 12.89 8.43
N ILE A 236 44.00 13.62 8.13
CA ILE A 236 44.02 15.08 8.00
C ILE A 236 44.47 15.70 9.33
N ALA A 237 43.85 15.31 10.44
CA ALA A 237 44.24 15.80 11.76
C ALA A 237 45.73 15.57 12.06
N SER A 238 46.25 14.38 11.74
CA SER A 238 47.65 14.06 12.04
C SER A 238 48.68 14.70 11.11
N THR A 239 48.28 15.08 9.89
CA THR A 239 49.22 15.51 8.84
C THR A 239 49.16 17.00 8.60
N ILE A 240 47.99 17.60 8.77
CA ILE A 240 47.72 19.00 8.41
C ILE A 240 47.66 19.90 9.64
N PHE A 241 47.18 19.40 10.78
CA PHE A 241 46.96 20.20 11.99
C PHE A 241 47.94 19.91 13.13
N ASN A 242 48.97 19.07 12.88
CA ASN A 242 50.02 18.74 13.85
C ASN A 242 51.25 19.62 13.70
#